data_AF-A5GQS2-F1
#
_entry.id   AF-A5GQS2-F1
#
_cell.length_a   1.000
_cell.length_b   1.000
_cell.length_c   1.000
_cell.angle_alpha   90.00
_cell.angle_beta   90.00
_cell.angle_gamma   90.00
#
_symmetry.space_group_name_H-M   'P 1'
#
loop_
_entity.id
_entity.type
_entity.pdbx_description
1 polymer ?
#
loop_
_entity_poly.entity_id
_entity_poly.type
_entity_poly.pdbx_seq_one_letter_code
_entity_poly.pdbx_strand_id
1 'polypeptide(L)'
;MGLLAMLQRLIFAAAWLGVALLAASPVQAGSITRSSIWNQAAAMRAARSRVPQGAEITDSHCEQISVANDFRWQCTVRFSMSPPSPADTPAAGSD
;
A
#
# COMPACT_ATOMS: atom_id res chain seq x y z
N MET A 1 -43.40 16.16 -17.89
CA MET A 1 -42.41 16.48 -16.83
C MET A 1 -41.54 15.30 -16.38
N GLY A 2 -41.88 14.03 -16.68
CA GLY A 2 -41.10 12.88 -16.19
C GLY A 2 -39.74 12.65 -16.86
N LEU A 3 -39.63 12.89 -18.18
CA LEU A 3 -38.42 12.58 -18.95
C LEU A 3 -37.21 13.46 -18.56
N LEU A 4 -37.42 14.77 -18.37
CA LEU A 4 -36.36 15.69 -17.93
C LEU A 4 -35.85 15.35 -16.51
N ALA A 5 -36.76 15.04 -15.59
CA ALA A 5 -36.40 14.66 -14.22
C ALA A 5 -35.62 13.32 -14.19
N MET A 6 -35.95 12.40 -15.10
CA MET A 6 -35.25 11.13 -15.26
C MET A 6 -33.85 11.33 -15.87
N LEU A 7 -33.71 12.19 -16.88
CA LEU A 7 -32.42 12.55 -17.47
C LEU A 7 -31.48 13.22 -16.45
N GLN A 8 -32.01 14.13 -15.65
CA GLN A 8 -31.23 14.88 -14.66
C GLN A 8 -30.68 13.96 -13.55
N ARG A 9 -31.46 12.96 -13.11
CA ARG A 9 -31.00 11.93 -12.17
C ARG A 9 -29.86 11.08 -12.74
N LEU A 10 -29.92 10.73 -14.02
CA LEU A 10 -28.86 9.97 -14.69
C LEU A 10 -27.56 10.77 -14.80
N ILE A 11 -27.65 12.06 -15.10
CA ILE A 11 -26.47 12.95 -15.17
C ILE A 11 -25.81 13.08 -13.80
N PHE A 12 -26.60 13.28 -12.73
CA PHE A 12 -26.05 13.31 -11.37
C PHE A 12 -25.39 11.98 -11.00
N ALA A 13 -26.04 10.84 -11.26
CA ALA A 13 -25.46 9.53 -10.97
C ALA A 13 -24.13 9.30 -11.71
N ALA A 14 -24.05 9.71 -12.98
CA ALA A 14 -22.81 9.62 -13.77
C ALA A 14 -21.71 10.54 -13.24
N ALA A 15 -22.04 11.75 -12.79
CA ALA A 15 -21.09 12.68 -12.19
C ALA A 15 -20.53 12.12 -10.87
N TRP A 16 -21.39 11.56 -10.01
CA TRP A 16 -20.97 10.89 -8.78
C TRP A 16 -20.08 9.68 -9.05
N LEU A 17 -20.40 8.89 -10.08
CA LEU A 17 -19.56 7.77 -10.50
C LEU A 17 -18.17 8.27 -10.95
N GLY A 18 -18.11 9.32 -11.75
CA GLY A 18 -16.86 9.92 -12.21
C GLY A 18 -15.96 10.38 -11.06
N VAL A 19 -16.52 11.05 -10.05
CA VAL A 19 -15.79 11.49 -8.85
C VAL A 19 -15.28 10.31 -8.02
N ALA A 20 -16.07 9.25 -7.87
CA ALA A 20 -15.67 8.06 -7.12
C ALA A 20 -14.48 7.33 -7.77
N LEU A 21 -14.42 7.27 -9.11
CA LEU A 21 -13.28 6.68 -9.83
C LEU A 21 -11.99 7.50 -9.68
N LEU A 22 -12.08 8.83 -9.55
CA LEU A 22 -10.92 9.70 -9.37
C LEU A 22 -10.32 9.63 -7.95
N ALA A 23 -11.12 9.25 -6.95
CA ALA A 23 -10.66 9.11 -5.57
C ALA A 23 -9.95 7.77 -5.28
N ALA A 24 -9.99 6.81 -6.21
CA ALA A 24 -9.31 5.53 -6.07
C ALA A 24 -7.83 5.64 -6.46
N SER A 25 -7.02 6.29 -5.61
CA SER A 25 -5.58 6.30 -5.75
C SER A 25 -5.03 4.86 -5.65
N PRO A 26 -4.21 4.39 -6.61
CA PRO A 26 -3.61 3.06 -6.49
C PRO A 26 -2.59 3.08 -5.35
N VAL A 27 -2.99 2.58 -4.17
CA VAL A 27 -2.03 2.31 -3.11
C VAL A 27 -1.23 1.08 -3.55
N GLN A 28 0.07 1.25 -3.78
CA GLN A 28 0.94 0.13 -4.08
C GLN A 28 1.29 -0.53 -2.75
N ALA A 29 0.47 -1.49 -2.32
CA ALA A 29 0.75 -2.31 -1.16
C ALA A 29 1.54 -3.57 -1.58
N GLY A 30 2.58 -3.89 -0.83
CA GLY A 30 3.44 -5.04 -1.06
C GLY A 30 3.80 -5.76 0.23
N SER A 31 4.36 -6.96 0.08
CA SER A 31 4.92 -7.71 1.20
C SER A 31 6.22 -8.41 0.80
N ILE A 32 7.16 -8.46 1.73
CA ILE A 32 8.44 -9.14 1.56
C ILE A 32 8.62 -10.11 2.70
N THR A 33 8.86 -11.38 2.36
CA THR A 33 9.16 -12.44 3.32
C THR A 33 10.61 -12.88 3.18
N ARG A 34 11.34 -12.96 4.30
CA ARG A 34 12.70 -13.48 4.37
C ARG A 34 12.87 -14.38 5.58
N SER A 35 13.78 -15.35 5.47
CA SER A 35 14.05 -16.31 6.53
C SER A 35 15.52 -16.33 6.95
N SER A 36 15.78 -16.78 8.19
CA SER A 36 17.11 -16.92 8.78
C SER A 36 17.13 -18.11 9.74
N ILE A 37 18.22 -18.87 9.73
CA ILE A 37 18.43 -19.99 10.67
C ILE A 37 19.05 -19.47 11.98
N TRP A 38 19.73 -18.32 11.95
CA TRP A 38 20.44 -17.80 13.13
C TRP A 38 19.51 -17.22 14.19
N ASN A 39 18.69 -16.23 13.83
CA ASN A 39 17.76 -15.56 14.76
C ASN A 39 16.73 -14.72 14.00
N GLN A 40 15.68 -14.32 14.73
CA GLN A 40 14.61 -13.46 14.24
C GLN A 40 15.13 -12.10 13.71
N ALA A 41 16.08 -11.47 14.41
CA ALA A 41 16.60 -10.15 14.02
C ALA A 41 17.31 -10.16 12.66
N ALA A 42 18.00 -11.25 12.32
CA ALA A 42 18.62 -11.45 11.02
C ALA A 42 17.57 -11.62 9.91
N ALA A 43 16.50 -12.39 10.15
CA ALA A 43 15.39 -12.52 9.20
C ALA A 43 14.68 -11.18 8.97
N MET A 44 14.43 -10.43 10.04
CA MET A 44 13.80 -9.09 9.98
C MET A 44 14.68 -8.09 9.22
N ARG A 45 15.98 -8.00 9.51
CA ARG A 45 16.90 -7.12 8.77
C ARG A 45 16.95 -7.47 7.29
N ALA A 46 16.99 -8.76 6.96
CA ALA A 46 16.96 -9.21 5.57
C ALA A 46 15.66 -8.81 4.87
N ALA A 47 14.50 -8.92 5.54
CA ALA A 47 13.21 -8.49 5.00
C ALA A 47 13.17 -6.97 4.76
N ARG A 48 13.55 -6.18 5.78
CA ARG A 48 13.57 -4.71 5.71
C ARG A 48 14.53 -4.18 4.64
N SER A 49 15.68 -4.82 4.43
CA SER A 49 16.67 -4.41 3.42
C SER A 49 16.17 -4.47 1.98
N ARG A 50 15.04 -5.13 1.74
CA ARG A 50 14.43 -5.28 0.41
C ARG A 50 13.22 -4.36 0.22
N VAL A 51 12.78 -3.65 1.26
CA VAL A 51 11.67 -2.71 1.16
C VAL A 51 12.10 -1.58 0.21
N PRO A 52 11.29 -1.22 -0.80
CA PRO A 52 11.60 -0.14 -1.71
C PRO A 52 11.83 1.18 -0.98
N GLN A 53 12.72 2.03 -1.51
CA GLN A 53 12.92 3.36 -0.97
C GLN A 53 11.64 4.19 -1.12
N GLY A 54 11.28 4.94 -0.07
CA GLY A 54 10.05 5.73 -0.03
C GLY A 54 8.78 4.94 0.27
N ALA A 55 8.87 3.61 0.44
CA ALA A 55 7.78 2.82 0.97
C ALA A 55 7.73 2.92 2.49
N GLU A 56 6.52 3.03 3.04
CA GLU A 56 6.27 3.00 4.47
C GLU A 56 5.98 1.57 4.91
N ILE A 57 6.65 1.10 5.96
CA ILE A 57 6.36 -0.20 6.56
C ILE A 57 5.08 -0.05 7.40
N THR A 58 4.03 -0.74 7.00
CA THR A 58 2.72 -0.69 7.68
C THR A 58 2.55 -1.78 8.72
N ASP A 59 3.23 -2.92 8.53
CA ASP A 59 3.14 -4.07 9.43
C ASP A 59 4.38 -4.97 9.32
N SER A 60 4.69 -5.67 10.40
CA SER A 60 5.76 -6.68 10.38
C SER A 60 5.43 -7.84 11.31
N HIS A 61 5.54 -9.05 10.80
CA HIS A 61 5.29 -10.28 11.53
C HIS A 61 6.48 -11.21 11.43
N CYS A 62 6.81 -11.92 12.50
CA CYS A 62 7.80 -12.98 12.49
C CYS A 62 7.26 -14.21 13.19
N GLU A 63 7.54 -15.35 12.60
CA GLU A 63 7.22 -16.65 13.15
C GLU A 63 8.43 -17.58 13.06
N GLN A 64 8.49 -18.54 13.96
CA GLN A 64 9.44 -19.64 13.89
C GLN A 64 8.75 -20.80 13.18
N ILE A 65 9.35 -21.28 12.10
CA ILE A 65 8.81 -22.38 11.30
C ILE A 65 9.71 -23.59 11.51
N SER A 66 9.11 -24.70 11.92
CA SER A 66 9.81 -25.98 11.99
C SER A 66 10.01 -26.54 10.58
N VAL A 67 11.24 -26.89 10.24
CA VAL A 67 11.62 -27.51 8.97
C VAL A 67 12.31 -28.84 9.29
N ALA A 68 11.53 -29.92 9.27
CA ALA A 68 11.95 -31.25 9.72
C ALA A 68 12.52 -31.23 11.15
N ASN A 69 13.82 -31.46 11.31
CA ASN A 69 14.51 -31.53 12.60
C ASN A 69 15.18 -30.20 13.01
N ASP A 70 14.90 -29.11 12.29
CA ASP A 70 15.47 -27.78 12.55
C ASP A 70 14.36 -26.73 12.56
N PHE A 71 14.70 -25.48 12.90
CA PHE A 71 13.79 -24.36 12.82
C PHE A 71 14.39 -23.24 11.95
N ARG A 72 13.50 -22.42 11.39
CA ARG A 72 13.87 -21.21 10.67
C ARG A 72 12.98 -20.08 11.09
N TRP A 73 13.57 -18.94 11.41
CA TRP A 73 12.82 -17.71 11.58
C TRP A 73 12.38 -17.21 10.22
N GLN A 74 11.09 -16.94 10.05
CA GLN A 74 10.53 -16.30 8.87
C GLN A 74 9.91 -14.97 9.30
N CYS A 75 10.31 -13.88 8.67
CA CYS A 75 9.75 -12.57 8.91
C CYS A 75 9.17 -12.01 7.61
N THR A 76 7.94 -11.50 7.72
CA THR A 76 7.20 -10.84 6.65
C THR A 76 7.02 -9.37 7.01
N VAL A 77 7.42 -8.48 6.11
CA VAL A 77 7.23 -7.03 6.24
C VAL A 77 6.23 -6.60 5.17
N ARG A 78 5.14 -5.98 5.59
CA ARG A 78 4.19 -5.33 4.69
C ARG A 78 4.56 -3.86 4.58
N PHE A 79 4.41 -3.33 3.38
CA PHE A 79 4.68 -1.94 3.09
C PHE A 79 3.64 -1.39 2.14
N SER A 80 3.44 -0.08 2.19
CA SER A 80 2.66 0.65 1.20
C SER A 80 3.47 1.81 0.67
N MET A 81 3.32 2.05 -0.62
CA MET A 81 3.77 3.29 -1.24
C MET A 81 2.57 4.22 -1.32
N SER A 82 2.57 5.25 -0.50
CA SER A 82 1.67 6.38 -0.72
C SER A 82 2.18 7.16 -1.92
N PRO A 83 1.30 7.51 -2.89
CA PRO A 83 1.68 8.51 -3.87
C PRO A 83 2.07 9.80 -3.14
N PRO A 84 3.03 10.58 -3.65
CA PRO A 84 3.36 11.88 -3.06
C PRO A 84 2.07 12.69 -2.94
N SER A 85 1.77 13.17 -1.74
CA SER A 85 0.57 13.98 -1.53
C SER A 85 0.72 15.24 -2.38
N PRO A 86 -0.33 15.69 -3.10
CA PRO A 86 -0.29 16.96 -3.82
C PRO A 86 0.10 18.15 -2.91
N ALA A 87 -0.13 18.01 -1.60
CA ALA A 87 0.24 18.99 -0.57
C ALA A 87 1.75 19.08 -0.28
N ASP A 88 2.55 18.08 -0.70
CA ASP A 88 4.01 18.09 -0.56
C ASP A 88 4.71 18.75 -1.75
N THR A 89 3.97 19.25 -2.74
CA THR A 89 4.53 20.10 -3.80
C THR A 89 4.84 21.46 -3.18
N PRO A 90 6.11 21.91 -3.10
CA PRO A 90 6.39 23.31 -2.78
C PRO A 90 5.68 24.12 -3.86
N ALA A 91 4.79 25.03 -3.45
CA ALA A 91 4.16 25.96 -4.37
C ALA A 91 5.28 26.64 -5.17
N ALA A 92 5.45 26.22 -6.42
CA ALA A 92 6.33 26.89 -7.35
C ALA A 92 5.78 28.31 -7.45
N GLY A 93 6.53 29.25 -6.88
CA GLY A 93 6.18 30.66 -6.85
C GLY A 93 5.87 31.13 -8.26
N SER A 94 4.73 31.79 -8.37
CA SER A 94 4.39 32.62 -9.52
C SER A 94 5.22 33.90 -9.42
N ASP A 95 6.17 34.10 -10.34
CA ASP A 95 6.72 35.41 -10.70
C ASP A 95 6.13 35.81 -12.07
#